data_AF-A0A0F5ZQG3-F1
#
_entry.id   AF-A0A0F5ZQG3-F1
#
_cell.length_a   1.000
_cell.length_b   1.000
_cell.length_c   1.000
_cell.angle_alpha   90.00
_cell.angle_beta   90.00
_cell.angle_gamma   90.00
#
_symmetry.space_group_name_H-M   'P 1'
#
loop_
_entity.id
_entity.type
_entity.pdbx_description
1 polymer ?
#
loop_
_entity_poly.entity_id
_entity_poly.type
_entity_poly.pdbx_seq_one_letter_code
_entity_poly.pdbx_strand_id
1 'polypeptide(L)'
;MGRDALTRGKRDIALALVRQAKRRAARKGLPFDLTSDDIVVPDFCPALGIPLYRAVGRKAQGPNSPTLDRIEPDLGYVRGNVRVISARANQIKSDATPSELLRVACYVQENR
;
A
#
# COMPACT_ATOMS: atom_id res chain seq x y z
N MET A 1 -28.64 -10.01 -11.93
CA MET A 1 -27.22 -10.39 -11.79
C MET A 1 -26.54 -9.38 -10.88
N GLY A 2 -26.38 -9.73 -9.60
CA GLY A 2 -25.98 -8.82 -8.53
C GLY A 2 -24.51 -8.42 -8.67
N ARG A 3 -24.24 -7.11 -8.76
CA ARG A 3 -22.90 -6.57 -8.53
C ARG A 3 -22.70 -6.60 -7.02
N ASP A 4 -21.99 -7.60 -6.55
CA ASP A 4 -21.79 -7.95 -5.16
C ASP A 4 -21.20 -6.76 -4.37
N ALA A 5 -21.79 -6.38 -3.23
CA ALA A 5 -21.41 -5.17 -2.48
C ALA A 5 -19.92 -5.15 -2.06
N LEU A 6 -19.33 -6.33 -1.90
CA LEU A 6 -17.90 -6.56 -1.65
C LEU A 6 -17.01 -6.05 -2.79
N THR A 7 -17.44 -6.21 -4.05
CA THR A 7 -16.68 -5.73 -5.23
C THR A 7 -16.73 -4.21 -5.38
N ARG A 8 -17.84 -3.59 -4.97
CA ARG A 8 -18.00 -2.13 -4.99
C ARG A 8 -17.02 -1.45 -4.02
N GLY A 9 -16.85 -2.01 -2.82
CA GLY A 9 -15.92 -1.48 -1.81
C GLY A 9 -14.45 -1.51 -2.23
N LYS A 10 -13.99 -2.59 -2.87
CA LYS A 10 -12.60 -2.71 -3.36
C LYS A 10 -12.29 -1.72 -4.49
N ARG A 11 -13.25 -1.48 -5.39
CA ARG A 11 -13.09 -0.48 -6.47
C ARG A 11 -12.96 0.95 -5.92
N ASP A 12 -13.74 1.29 -4.89
CA ASP A 12 -13.65 2.61 -4.24
C ASP A 12 -12.30 2.81 -3.52
N ILE A 13 -11.77 1.75 -2.91
CA ILE A 13 -10.41 1.74 -2.35
C ILE A 13 -9.39 2.01 -3.45
N ALA A 14 -9.42 1.24 -4.55
CA ALA A 14 -8.51 1.40 -5.68
C ALA A 14 -8.52 2.84 -6.23
N LEU A 15 -9.70 3.41 -6.49
CA LEU A 15 -9.86 4.79 -6.94
C LEU A 15 -9.26 5.81 -5.98
N ALA A 16 -9.37 5.58 -4.67
CA ALA A 16 -8.77 6.47 -3.69
C ALA A 16 -7.25 6.31 -3.61
N LEU A 17 -6.72 5.09 -3.74
CA LEU A 17 -5.28 4.82 -3.78
C LEU A 17 -4.62 5.49 -4.98
N VAL A 18 -5.20 5.36 -6.17
CA VAL A 18 -4.72 6.01 -7.41
C VAL A 18 -4.70 7.53 -7.24
N ARG A 19 -5.78 8.13 -6.71
CA ARG A 19 -5.83 9.57 -6.44
C ARG A 19 -4.73 10.04 -5.47
N GLN A 20 -4.47 9.28 -4.40
CA GLN A 20 -3.41 9.59 -3.45
C GLN A 20 -2.02 9.39 -4.06
N ALA A 21 -1.81 8.32 -4.82
CA ALA A 21 -0.57 8.04 -5.54
C ALA A 21 -0.25 9.15 -6.55
N LYS A 22 -1.23 9.62 -7.33
CA LYS A 22 -1.05 10.73 -8.27
C LYS A 22 -0.54 12.00 -7.59
N ARG A 23 -1.11 12.36 -6.43
CA ARG A 23 -0.66 13.50 -5.62
C ARG A 23 0.77 13.30 -5.10
N ARG A 24 1.11 12.09 -4.65
CA ARG A 24 2.46 11.75 -4.17
C ARG A 24 3.48 11.78 -5.31
N ALA A 25 3.13 11.30 -6.49
CA ALA A 25 3.97 11.31 -7.69
C ALA A 25 4.31 12.74 -8.10
N ALA A 26 3.28 13.61 -8.22
CA ALA A 26 3.47 15.02 -8.56
C ALA A 26 4.37 15.75 -7.56
N ARG A 27 4.17 15.54 -6.25
CA ARG A 27 5.01 16.18 -5.22
C ARG A 27 6.48 15.75 -5.29
N LYS A 28 6.74 14.51 -5.71
CA LYS A 28 8.08 13.93 -5.76
C LYS A 28 8.71 13.99 -7.16
N GLY A 29 8.03 14.56 -8.16
CA GLY A 29 8.50 14.59 -9.55
C GLY A 29 8.64 13.20 -10.18
N LEU A 30 7.78 12.25 -9.83
CA LEU A 30 7.91 10.85 -10.28
C LEU A 30 6.94 10.49 -11.41
N PRO A 31 7.32 9.53 -12.28
CA PRO A 31 6.42 8.96 -13.28
C PRO A 31 5.11 8.45 -12.68
N PHE A 32 4.02 8.60 -13.44
CA PHE A 32 2.69 8.13 -13.07
C PHE A 32 1.92 7.63 -14.31
N ASP A 33 1.60 6.34 -14.34
CA ASP A 33 0.76 5.70 -15.35
C ASP A 33 -0.07 4.58 -14.71
N LEU A 34 -1.05 4.96 -13.89
CA LEU A 34 -1.95 4.02 -13.23
C LEU A 34 -3.40 4.50 -13.33
N THR A 35 -4.29 3.53 -13.54
CA THR A 35 -5.74 3.65 -13.42
C THR A 35 -6.24 2.80 -12.24
N SER A 36 -7.51 2.90 -11.87
CA SER A 36 -8.07 2.05 -10.80
C SER A 36 -8.07 0.57 -11.16
N ASP A 37 -8.11 0.26 -12.45
CA ASP A 37 -8.24 -1.11 -12.96
C ASP A 37 -6.89 -1.85 -12.89
N ASP A 38 -5.78 -1.11 -12.78
CA ASP A 38 -4.44 -1.64 -12.51
C ASP A 38 -4.22 -2.01 -11.03
N ILE A 39 -5.18 -1.69 -10.14
CA ILE A 39 -5.01 -1.85 -8.69
C ILE A 39 -5.81 -3.05 -8.18
N VAL A 40 -5.09 -4.10 -7.82
CA VAL A 40 -5.65 -5.23 -7.08
C VAL A 40 -5.53 -4.97 -5.58
N VAL A 41 -6.66 -4.92 -4.87
CA VAL A 41 -6.71 -4.78 -3.40
C VAL A 41 -6.89 -6.17 -2.77
N PRO A 42 -5.85 -6.76 -2.16
CA PRO A 42 -5.97 -8.05 -1.50
C PRO A 42 -6.73 -7.90 -0.17
N ASP A 43 -7.30 -9.01 0.32
CA ASP A 43 -7.97 -9.03 1.64
C ASP A 43 -6.96 -8.95 2.80
N PHE A 44 -5.73 -9.41 2.56
CA PHE A 44 -4.64 -9.41 3.54
C PHE A 44 -3.41 -8.72 2.98
N CYS A 45 -2.67 -8.03 3.86
CA CYS A 45 -1.42 -7.37 3.54
C CYS A 45 -0.35 -8.43 3.20
N PRO A 46 0.21 -8.44 1.99
CA PRO A 46 1.17 -9.48 1.59
C PRO A 46 2.46 -9.48 2.41
N ALA A 47 2.83 -8.34 3.00
CA ALA A 47 4.05 -8.22 3.82
C ALA A 47 3.87 -8.66 5.29
N LEU A 48 2.66 -8.63 5.85
CA LEU A 48 2.43 -8.79 7.30
C LEU A 48 1.30 -9.78 7.64
N GLY A 49 0.53 -10.26 6.66
CA GLY A 49 -0.60 -11.15 6.88
C GLY A 49 -1.82 -10.53 7.58
N ILE A 50 -1.79 -9.24 7.92
CA ILE A 50 -2.93 -8.55 8.57
C ILE A 50 -4.05 -8.19 7.57
N PRO A 51 -5.33 -8.18 7.98
CA PRO A 51 -6.43 -7.83 7.08
C PRO A 51 -6.34 -6.38 6.61
N LEU A 52 -6.68 -6.11 5.35
CA LEU A 52 -6.75 -4.76 4.80
C LEU A 52 -8.19 -4.25 4.79
N TYR A 53 -8.40 -3.10 5.41
CA TYR A 53 -9.70 -2.45 5.39
C TYR A 53 -9.56 -0.94 5.57
N ARG A 54 -10.54 -0.21 5.04
CA ARG A 54 -10.69 1.22 5.33
C ARG A 54 -11.49 1.37 6.62
N ALA A 55 -10.88 2.00 7.62
CA ALA A 55 -11.62 2.44 8.78
C ALA A 55 -12.60 3.56 8.38
N VAL A 56 -13.78 3.56 9.00
CA VAL A 56 -14.82 4.57 8.80
C VAL A 56 -14.79 5.60 9.93
N GLY A 57 -15.28 6.82 9.65
CA GLY A 57 -15.39 7.90 10.64
C GLY A 57 -14.07 8.62 10.96
N ARG A 58 -13.96 9.16 12.18
CA ARG A 58 -12.85 10.05 12.60
C ARG A 58 -11.46 9.40 12.57
N LYS A 59 -11.38 8.06 12.47
CA LYS A 59 -10.13 7.29 12.34
C LYS A 59 -9.97 6.73 10.93
N ALA A 60 -10.23 7.52 9.90
CA ALA A 60 -10.14 7.12 8.48
C ALA A 60 -8.75 6.64 8.02
N GLN A 61 -7.72 6.80 8.86
CA GLN A 61 -6.39 6.22 8.67
C GLN A 61 -6.00 5.38 9.88
N GLY A 62 -5.52 4.17 9.63
CA GLY A 62 -5.08 3.22 10.65
C GLY A 62 -4.06 2.22 10.09
N PRO A 63 -3.45 1.39 10.93
CA PRO A 63 -2.36 0.48 10.55
C PRO A 63 -2.75 -0.49 9.42
N ASN A 64 -4.01 -0.93 9.39
CA ASN A 64 -4.58 -1.84 8.39
C ASN A 64 -5.06 -1.12 7.11
N SER A 65 -4.96 0.22 7.06
CA SER A 65 -5.39 0.97 5.88
C SER A 65 -4.55 0.56 4.68
N PRO A 66 -5.17 0.25 3.53
CA PRO A 66 -4.44 -0.07 2.33
C PRO A 66 -3.68 1.18 1.84
N THR A 67 -2.48 0.97 1.36
CA THR A 67 -1.63 1.99 0.71
C THR A 67 -0.98 1.41 -0.53
N LEU A 68 -0.70 2.26 -1.52
CA LEU A 68 0.01 1.87 -2.72
C LEU A 68 1.51 2.07 -2.49
N ASP A 69 2.25 0.96 -2.53
CA ASP A 69 3.71 0.88 -2.39
C ASP A 69 4.36 0.67 -3.76
N ARG A 70 5.55 1.22 -3.93
CA ARG A 70 6.34 1.05 -5.16
C ARG A 70 7.33 -0.10 -4.94
N ILE A 71 7.40 -1.02 -5.89
CA ILE A 71 8.36 -2.13 -5.83
C ILE A 71 9.77 -1.55 -6.00
N GLU A 72 9.99 -0.85 -7.10
CA GLU A 72 11.22 -0.10 -7.35
C GLU A 72 10.96 1.40 -7.18
N PRO A 73 11.56 2.06 -6.16
CA PRO A 73 11.21 3.44 -5.81
C PRO A 73 11.32 4.45 -6.95
N ASP A 74 12.33 4.29 -7.82
CA ASP A 74 12.71 5.25 -8.85
C ASP A 74 11.86 5.15 -10.12
N LEU A 75 11.25 4.00 -10.39
CA LEU A 75 10.36 3.80 -11.53
C LEU A 75 8.99 4.50 -11.36
N GLY A 76 8.71 5.06 -10.18
CA GLY A 76 7.49 5.80 -9.91
C GLY A 76 6.25 4.92 -9.76
N TYR A 77 5.07 5.50 -10.02
CA TYR A 77 3.79 4.82 -9.88
C TYR A 77 3.28 4.41 -11.27
N VAL A 78 3.83 3.33 -11.82
CA VAL A 78 3.52 2.81 -13.16
C VAL A 78 3.02 1.37 -13.08
N ARG A 79 2.32 0.90 -14.13
CA ARG A 79 1.83 -0.48 -14.22
C ARG A 79 2.97 -1.48 -13.99
N GLY A 80 2.70 -2.51 -13.19
CA GLY A 80 3.69 -3.51 -12.83
C GLY A 80 4.69 -3.11 -11.74
N ASN A 81 4.82 -1.82 -11.39
CA ASN A 81 5.75 -1.35 -10.35
C ASN A 81 5.08 -1.01 -9.00
N VAL A 82 3.85 -1.47 -8.78
CA VAL A 82 3.11 -1.14 -7.56
C VAL A 82 2.45 -2.35 -6.92
N ARG A 83 2.31 -2.31 -5.60
CA ARG A 83 1.56 -3.31 -4.81
C ARG A 83 0.75 -2.62 -3.73
N VAL A 84 -0.37 -3.22 -3.35
CA VAL A 84 -1.16 -2.75 -2.20
C VAL A 84 -0.67 -3.47 -0.94
N ILE A 85 -0.22 -2.69 0.05
CA ILE A 85 0.18 -3.18 1.38
C ILE A 85 -0.55 -2.39 2.48
N SER A 86 -0.37 -2.78 3.73
CA SER A 86 -0.91 -2.01 4.87
C SER A 86 -0.07 -0.76 5.15
N ALA A 87 -0.69 0.29 5.69
CA ALA A 87 0.00 1.48 6.15
C ALA A 87 1.10 1.15 7.17
N ARG A 88 0.86 0.16 8.04
CA ARG A 88 1.86 -0.36 8.99
C ARG A 88 3.07 -0.97 8.26
N ALA A 89 2.85 -1.84 7.27
CA ALA A 89 3.94 -2.42 6.49
C ALA A 89 4.75 -1.31 5.79
N ASN A 90 4.07 -0.37 5.15
CA ASN A 90 4.71 0.76 4.48
C ASN A 90 5.51 1.65 5.45
N GLN A 91 5.04 1.83 6.69
CA GLN A 91 5.77 2.57 7.72
C GLN A 91 7.05 1.83 8.13
N ILE A 92 6.98 0.52 8.34
CA ILE A 92 8.14 -0.31 8.68
C ILE A 92 9.23 -0.19 7.62
N LYS A 93 8.88 -0.23 6.32
CA LYS A 93 9.84 -0.11 5.20
C LYS A 93 10.14 1.32 4.73
N SER A 94 9.66 2.35 5.42
CA SER A 94 9.51 3.69 4.83
C SER A 94 10.82 4.34 4.35
N ASP A 95 11.90 4.15 5.09
CA ASP A 95 13.23 4.67 4.83
C ASP A 95 14.30 3.63 5.19
N ALA A 96 14.09 2.41 4.70
CA ALA A 96 15.00 1.30 4.94
C ALA A 96 15.22 0.51 3.66
N THR A 97 16.48 0.21 3.39
CA THR A 97 16.88 -0.82 2.44
C THR A 97 16.47 -2.20 2.97
N PRO A 98 16.30 -3.21 2.10
CA PRO A 98 16.07 -4.59 2.54
C PRO A 98 17.13 -5.10 3.51
N SER A 99 18.40 -4.70 3.32
CA SER A 99 19.49 -5.07 4.22
C SER A 99 19.35 -4.46 5.61
N GLU A 100 18.95 -3.19 5.70
CA GLU A 100 18.67 -2.53 6.99
C GLU A 100 17.49 -3.17 7.71
N LEU A 101 16.41 -3.49 6.99
CA LEU A 101 15.25 -4.18 7.55
C LEU A 101 15.64 -5.54 8.17
N LEU A 102 16.47 -6.31 7.46
CA LEU A 102 16.96 -7.60 7.97
C LEU A 102 17.83 -7.42 9.21
N ARG A 103 18.75 -6.45 9.22
CA ARG A 103 19.60 -6.17 10.40
C ARG A 103 18.77 -5.77 11.62
N VAL A 104 17.79 -4.89 11.45
CA VAL A 104 16.89 -4.49 12.53
C VAL A 104 16.07 -5.68 13.04
N ALA A 105 15.56 -6.53 12.14
CA ALA A 105 14.82 -7.73 12.51
C ALA A 105 15.69 -8.70 13.34
N CYS A 106 16.91 -9.00 12.89
CA CYS A 106 17.85 -9.86 13.62
C CYS A 106 18.18 -9.29 15.01
N TYR A 107 18.54 -8.01 15.10
CA TYR A 107 18.82 -7.36 16.38
C TYR A 107 17.66 -7.49 17.38
N VAL A 108 16.42 -7.25 16.93
CA VAL A 108 15.22 -7.39 17.78
C VAL A 108 14.97 -8.85 18.19
N GLN A 109 15.32 -9.83 17.35
CA GLN A 109 15.17 -11.25 17.69
C GLN A 109 16.22 -11.73 18.70
N GLU A 110 17.45 -11.25 18.59
CA GLU A 110 18.57 -11.62 19.46
C GLU A 110 18.48 -10.98 20.86
N ASN A 111 17.80 -9.83 20.98
CA ASN A 111 17.67 -9.04 22.21
C ASN A 111 16.26 -9.13 22.81
N ARG A 112 15.65 -10.31 22.75
CA ARG A 112 14.33 -10.61 23.33
C ARG A 112 14.41 -11.54 24.53
#